data_AF-L5M8S7-F1
#
_entry.id   AF-L5M8S7-F1
#
_cell.length_a   1.000
_cell.length_b   1.000
_cell.length_c   1.000
_cell.angle_alpha   90.00
_cell.angle_beta   90.00
_cell.angle_gamma   90.00
#
_symmetry.space_group_name_H-M   'P 1'
#
loop_
_entity.id
_entity.type
_entity.pdbx_description
1 polymer ?
#
loop_
_entity_poly.entity_id
_entity_poly.type
_entity_poly.pdbx_seq_one_letter_code
_entity_poly.pdbx_strand_id
1 'polypeptide(L)'
;MMKPLQTLYITSAVSWSSVTWHSYMNWVCQPPGKGLEWICAITANGESKYDADSVKGQLTISRDNAKNTLYLQMNSLRSEDKAMYCCATGTVRGSQCEPRPKPP
;
A
#
# COMPACT_ATOMS: atom_id res chain seq x y z
N MET A 1 -30.16 16.27 -1.02
CA MET A 1 -29.40 16.51 -2.27
C MET A 1 -28.09 15.75 -2.17
N MET A 2 -28.00 14.54 -2.74
CA MET A 2 -26.73 13.79 -2.80
C MET A 2 -25.90 14.42 -3.92
N LYS A 3 -24.70 14.92 -3.57
CA LYS A 3 -23.76 15.47 -4.55
C LYS A 3 -23.46 14.39 -5.61
N PRO A 4 -23.30 14.76 -6.91
CA PRO A 4 -22.97 13.78 -7.93
C PRO A 4 -21.66 13.08 -7.58
N LEU A 5 -21.56 11.80 -7.96
CA LEU A 5 -20.32 11.02 -7.93
C LEU A 5 -19.30 11.74 -8.83
N GLN A 6 -18.52 12.66 -8.25
CA GLN A 6 -17.42 13.30 -8.95
C GLN A 6 -16.29 12.29 -9.01
N THR A 7 -16.10 11.67 -10.17
CA THR A 7 -14.98 10.76 -10.40
C THR A 7 -13.69 11.57 -10.45
N LEU A 8 -12.93 11.54 -9.36
CA LEU A 8 -11.56 12.05 -9.34
C LEU A 8 -10.59 10.89 -9.54
N TYR A 9 -9.76 10.99 -10.56
CA TYR A 9 -8.66 10.06 -10.79
C TYR A 9 -7.41 10.62 -10.13
N ILE A 10 -6.90 9.92 -9.11
CA ILE A 10 -5.63 10.25 -8.47
C ILE A 10 -4.66 9.10 -8.73
N THR A 11 -3.53 9.43 -9.35
CA THR A 11 -2.38 8.53 -9.47
C THR A 11 -1.29 9.06 -8.56
N SER A 12 -0.89 8.27 -7.56
CA SER A 12 0.28 8.59 -6.73
C SER A 12 1.43 7.66 -7.08
N ALA A 13 2.64 8.22 -7.16
CA ALA A 13 3.87 7.49 -7.43
C ALA A 13 4.79 7.54 -6.21
N VAL A 14 5.26 6.39 -5.76
CA VAL A 14 6.24 6.30 -4.66
C VAL A 14 7.44 5.51 -5.14
N SER A 15 8.64 6.09 -5.03
CA SER A 15 9.91 5.42 -5.36
C SER A 15 10.54 4.81 -4.12
N TRP A 16 11.20 3.66 -4.25
CA TRP A 16 11.74 2.90 -3.11
C TRP A 16 13.15 2.32 -3.37
N SER A 17 13.84 1.85 -2.31
CA SER A 17 15.23 1.36 -2.38
C SER A 17 15.34 -0.15 -2.67
N SER A 18 16.31 -0.59 -3.48
CA SER A 18 16.53 -1.99 -3.92
C SER A 18 16.26 -3.10 -2.90
N VAL A 19 16.52 -2.87 -1.60
CA VAL A 19 16.21 -3.79 -0.50
C VAL A 19 14.74 -4.24 -0.42
N THR A 20 13.78 -3.40 -0.80
CA THR A 20 12.35 -3.73 -0.70
C THR A 20 11.80 -4.40 -1.97
N TRP A 21 12.66 -4.78 -2.92
CA TRP A 21 12.25 -5.40 -4.19
C TRP A 21 11.54 -6.71 -4.00
N HIS A 22 12.09 -7.50 -3.09
CA HIS A 22 11.62 -8.82 -2.74
C HIS A 22 10.49 -8.80 -1.72
N SER A 23 9.97 -7.62 -1.36
CA SER A 23 8.91 -7.47 -0.37
C SER A 23 7.56 -7.22 -1.02
N TYR A 24 6.52 -7.64 -0.29
CA TYR A 24 5.16 -7.19 -0.53
C TYR A 24 5.07 -5.69 -0.26
N MET A 25 4.38 -5.01 -1.16
CA MET A 25 4.12 -3.59 -1.06
C MET A 25 2.66 -3.41 -0.71
N ASN A 26 2.41 -2.73 0.40
CA ASN A 26 1.08 -2.52 0.96
C ASN A 26 0.72 -1.05 0.86
N TRP A 27 -0.55 -0.77 0.66
CA TRP A 27 -1.12 0.54 0.84
C TRP A 27 -2.03 0.54 2.05
N VAL A 28 -1.92 1.60 2.83
CA VAL A 28 -2.75 1.89 3.97
C VAL A 28 -3.33 3.28 3.82
N CYS A 29 -4.57 3.48 4.25
CA CYS A 29 -5.19 4.78 4.35
C CYS A 29 -5.45 5.13 5.82
N GLN A 30 -5.40 6.42 6.13
CA GLN A 30 -5.79 6.94 7.44
C GLN A 30 -6.83 8.04 7.24
N PRO A 31 -8.12 7.74 7.44
CA PRO A 31 -9.16 8.76 7.51
C PRO A 31 -8.98 9.66 8.75
N PRO A 32 -9.39 10.93 8.70
CA PRO A 32 -9.35 11.83 9.84
C PRO A 32 -10.04 11.24 11.07
N GLY A 33 -9.33 11.20 12.21
CA GLY A 33 -9.86 10.67 13.47
C GLY A 33 -9.95 9.14 13.54
N LYS A 34 -9.43 8.41 12.54
CA LYS A 34 -9.37 6.94 12.52
C LYS A 34 -7.92 6.43 12.55
N GLY A 35 -7.78 5.13 12.84
CA GLY A 35 -6.52 4.41 12.72
C GLY A 35 -6.11 4.19 11.26
N LEU A 36 -4.93 3.57 11.07
CA LEU A 36 -4.49 3.10 9.77
C LEU A 36 -5.33 1.88 9.35
N GLU A 37 -5.87 1.91 8.14
CA GLU A 37 -6.65 0.85 7.52
C GLU A 37 -5.90 0.33 6.29
N TRP A 38 -5.69 -0.99 6.22
CA TRP A 38 -5.08 -1.61 5.04
C TRP A 38 -6.09 -1.67 3.88
N ILE A 39 -5.65 -1.32 2.68
CA ILE A 39 -6.53 -1.23 1.50
C ILE A 39 -6.14 -2.17 0.37
N CYS A 40 -4.85 -2.33 0.07
CA CYS A 40 -4.39 -3.28 -0.94
C CYS A 40 -2.90 -3.61 -0.82
N ALA A 41 -2.47 -4.67 -1.52
CA ALA A 41 -1.08 -5.07 -1.63
C ALA A 41 -0.76 -5.69 -2.99
N ILE A 42 0.52 -5.64 -3.37
CA ILE A 42 1.06 -6.27 -4.57
C ILE A 42 2.34 -7.03 -4.24
N THR A 43 2.50 -8.23 -4.84
CA THR A 43 3.69 -9.06 -4.67
C THR A 43 4.95 -8.40 -5.24
N ALA A 44 6.12 -8.91 -4.83
CA ALA A 44 7.44 -8.52 -5.33
C ALA A 44 7.55 -8.53 -6.86
N ASN A 45 7.02 -9.58 -7.49
CA ASN A 45 7.01 -9.75 -8.95
C ASN A 45 5.85 -9.01 -9.66
N GLY A 46 4.91 -8.44 -8.92
CA GLY A 46 3.75 -7.74 -9.48
C GLY A 46 2.61 -8.64 -9.97
N GLU A 47 2.74 -9.97 -9.85
CA GLU A 47 1.80 -10.93 -10.42
C GLU A 47 0.51 -11.09 -9.60
N SER A 48 0.59 -11.00 -8.28
CA SER A 48 -0.59 -11.14 -7.41
C SER A 48 -0.92 -9.82 -6.73
N LYS A 49 -2.22 -9.51 -6.69
CA LYS A 49 -2.79 -8.31 -6.07
C LYS A 49 -3.86 -8.74 -5.07
N TYR A 50 -3.90 -8.03 -3.96
CA TYR A 50 -4.84 -8.26 -2.87
C TYR A 50 -5.48 -6.94 -2.53
N ASP A 51 -6.81 -6.90 -2.43
CA ASP A 51 -7.55 -5.69 -2.13
C ASP A 51 -8.51 -5.98 -0.96
N ALA A 52 -8.74 -5.01 -0.10
CA ALA A 52 -9.76 -5.10 0.93
C ALA A 52 -11.15 -5.04 0.29
N ASP A 53 -12.11 -5.76 0.86
CA ASP A 53 -13.48 -5.78 0.35
C ASP A 53 -14.13 -4.39 0.32
N SER A 54 -13.71 -3.49 1.22
CA SER A 54 -14.19 -2.11 1.29
C SER A 54 -13.83 -1.26 0.05
N VAL A 55 -12.77 -1.62 -0.67
CA VAL A 55 -12.22 -0.84 -1.79
C VAL A 55 -12.21 -1.60 -3.11
N LYS A 56 -12.76 -2.82 -3.11
CA LYS A 56 -12.78 -3.72 -4.27
C LYS A 56 -13.45 -3.05 -5.47
N GLY A 57 -12.77 -3.05 -6.61
CA GLY A 57 -13.26 -2.43 -7.86
C GLY A 57 -13.12 -0.91 -7.93
N GLN A 58 -12.70 -0.25 -6.85
CA GLN A 58 -12.46 1.21 -6.83
C GLN A 58 -10.98 1.55 -6.95
N LEU A 59 -10.10 0.66 -6.48
CA LEU A 59 -8.65 0.85 -6.51
C LEU A 59 -7.97 -0.07 -7.52
N THR A 60 -6.91 0.44 -8.13
CA THR A 60 -5.99 -0.34 -8.96
C THR A 60 -4.57 -0.10 -8.48
N ILE A 61 -3.91 -1.16 -8.02
CA ILE A 61 -2.49 -1.15 -7.67
C ILE A 61 -1.65 -1.69 -8.83
N SER A 62 -0.50 -1.05 -9.09
CA SER A 62 0.53 -1.55 -10.00
C SER A 62 1.92 -1.12 -9.55
N ARG A 63 2.97 -1.76 -10.10
CA ARG A 63 4.37 -1.40 -9.85
C ARG A 63 5.17 -1.48 -11.13
N ASP A 64 6.08 -0.53 -11.32
CA ASP A 64 7.15 -0.59 -12.31
C ASP A 64 8.45 -0.93 -11.60
N ASN A 65 8.85 -2.17 -11.84
CA ASN A 65 10.04 -2.76 -11.28
C ASN A 65 11.29 -2.10 -11.86
N ALA A 66 11.41 -1.92 -13.18
CA ALA A 66 12.57 -1.24 -13.77
C ALA A 66 12.80 0.18 -13.22
N LYS A 67 11.72 0.86 -12.79
CA LYS A 67 11.77 2.21 -12.23
C LYS A 67 11.72 2.28 -10.70
N ASN A 68 11.61 1.15 -10.00
CA ASN A 68 11.35 1.09 -8.55
C ASN A 68 10.18 1.99 -8.11
N THR A 69 9.07 1.98 -8.84
CA THR A 69 7.92 2.86 -8.59
C THR A 69 6.65 2.06 -8.34
N LEU A 70 5.88 2.43 -7.31
CA LEU A 70 4.51 1.97 -7.11
C LEU A 70 3.50 3.01 -7.55
N TYR A 71 2.40 2.51 -8.11
CA TYR A 71 1.27 3.31 -8.52
C TYR A 71 0.01 2.83 -7.80
N LEU A 72 -0.70 3.79 -7.20
CA LEU A 72 -2.07 3.60 -6.73
C LEU A 72 -2.97 4.52 -7.54
N GLN A 73 -3.87 3.91 -8.32
CA GLN A 73 -4.94 4.59 -9.01
C GLN A 73 -6.23 4.40 -8.22
N MET A 74 -6.90 5.51 -7.91
CA MET A 74 -8.17 5.53 -7.20
C MET A 74 -9.26 6.04 -8.14
N ASN A 75 -10.33 5.28 -8.30
CA ASN A 75 -11.49 5.63 -9.11
C ASN A 75 -12.65 6.02 -8.20
N SER A 76 -13.42 7.04 -8.58
CA SER A 76 -14.69 7.40 -7.93
C SER A 76 -14.60 7.79 -6.44
N LEU A 77 -13.53 8.49 -6.05
CA LEU A 77 -13.37 9.02 -4.69
C LEU A 77 -14.50 9.99 -4.31
N ARG A 78 -15.15 9.74 -3.19
CA ARG A 78 -16.14 10.63 -2.57
C ARG A 78 -15.44 11.59 -1.61
N SER A 79 -16.12 12.69 -1.25
CA SER A 79 -15.60 13.60 -0.22
C SER A 79 -15.40 12.91 1.13
N GLU A 80 -16.16 11.84 1.37
CA GLU A 80 -16.04 10.98 2.55
C GLU A 80 -14.75 10.13 2.55
N ASP A 81 -14.12 9.92 1.39
CA ASP A 81 -12.91 9.11 1.21
C ASP A 81 -11.61 9.91 1.39
N LYS A 82 -11.72 11.14 1.93
CA LYS A 82 -10.57 11.98 2.28
C LYS A 82 -9.77 11.27 3.37
N ALA A 83 -8.62 10.74 3.00
CA ALA A 83 -7.68 10.07 3.89
C ALA A 83 -6.24 10.41 3.49
N MET A 84 -5.30 10.20 4.41
CA MET A 84 -3.88 10.13 4.07
C MET A 84 -3.58 8.72 3.53
N TYR A 85 -2.90 8.61 2.39
CA TYR A 85 -2.55 7.34 1.79
C TYR A 85 -1.03 7.13 1.89
N CYS A 86 -0.61 5.99 2.45
CA CYS A 86 0.80 5.67 2.64
C CYS A 86 1.12 4.28 2.11
N CYS A 87 2.32 4.15 1.53
CA CYS A 87 2.89 2.86 1.17
C CYS A 87 3.69 2.30 2.36
N ALA A 88 3.54 1.00 2.62
CA ALA A 88 4.23 0.27 3.68
C ALA A 88 4.80 -1.05 3.17
N THR A 89 6.00 -1.41 3.62
CA THR A 89 6.67 -2.67 3.24
C THR A 89 6.73 -3.60 4.44
N GLY A 90 6.30 -4.85 4.28
CA GLY A 90 6.51 -5.89 5.28
C GLY A 90 7.87 -6.54 5.07
N THR A 91 8.90 -6.08 5.78
CA THR A 91 10.13 -6.86 5.88
C THR A 91 9.96 -7.87 7.02
N VAL A 92 9.65 -9.12 6.70
CA VAL A 92 10.10 -10.22 7.57
C VAL A 92 11.60 -10.35 7.35
N ARG A 93 12.37 -9.36 7.83
CA ARG A 93 13.70 -9.69 8.26
C ARG A 93 13.46 -10.38 9.58
N GLY A 94 13.53 -11.71 9.58
CA GLY A 94 13.96 -12.36 10.80
C GLY A 94 15.23 -11.63 11.20
N SER A 95 15.15 -10.80 12.23
CA SER A 95 16.33 -10.57 13.04
C SER A 95 16.75 -11.98 13.40
N GLN A 96 17.87 -12.43 12.85
CA GLN A 96 18.55 -13.57 13.42
C GLN A 96 18.90 -13.10 14.84
N CYS A 97 17.98 -13.32 15.77
CA CYS A 97 18.29 -13.34 17.18
C CYS A 97 19.17 -14.58 17.30
N GLU A 98 20.45 -14.45 17.00
CA GLU A 98 21.41 -15.39 17.54
C GLU A 98 21.26 -15.29 19.06
N PRO A 99 20.87 -16.38 19.75
CA PRO A 99 20.98 -16.40 21.20
C PRO A 99 22.48 -16.32 21.50
N ARG A 100 22.97 -15.13 21.87
CA ARG A 100 24.32 -15.01 22.45
C ARG A 100 24.37 -15.87 23.71
N PRO A 101 25.21 -16.91 23.78
CA PRO A 101 25.45 -17.61 25.04
C PRO A 101 26.04 -16.61 26.03
N LYS A 102 25.51 -16.55 27.25
CA LYS A 102 26.15 -15.79 28.33
C LYS A 102 27.48 -16.50 28.68
N PRO A 103 28.62 -15.78 28.75
CA PRO A 103 29.82 -16.36 29.31
C PRO A 103 29.62 -16.68 30.81
N PRO A 104 30.36 -17.66 31.36
CA PRO A 104 30.27 -18.08 32.75
C PRO A 104 30.64 -16.97 33.74
#